data_AF-A0AAD9VDT5-F1
#
_entry.id   AF-A0AAD9VDT5-F1
#
_cell.length_a   1.000
_cell.length_b   1.000
_cell.length_c   1.000
_cell.angle_alpha   90.00
_cell.angle_beta   90.00
_cell.angle_gamma   90.00
#
_symmetry.space_group_name_H-M   'P 1'
#
loop_
_entity.id
_entity.type
_entity.pdbx_description
1 polymer ?
#
loop_
_entity_poly.entity_id
_entity_poly.type
_entity_poly.pdbx_seq_one_letter_code
_entity_poly.pdbx_strand_id
1 'polypeptide(L)'
;MCTFCVNQVEHVLKLADEYQAGGIIDVCVKILKSEPKSEGNAVKILQLATCTATVRRDERLFWVRERCYKLIENMELKEIKKDKAYDNLEKGSLERVLVKRNERLETFIKDIYPQFMGLVECCLWDSVKMTNITNKMDSEITPCPQHYQNRKAKGNLLGRMKNCSVCRRMITQLVRNLKLSLSESAKFKYGGDYYFDEKVIAMIQDFEKIIRV
;
A
#
# COMPACT_ATOMS: atom_id res chain seq x y z
N MET A 1 39.83 19.69 -13.11
CA MET A 1 38.98 18.50 -12.97
C MET A 1 37.54 19.00 -13.04
N CYS A 2 36.90 18.89 -14.20
CA CYS A 2 35.56 19.47 -14.42
C CYS A 2 34.51 18.61 -13.72
N THR A 3 33.84 19.19 -12.73
CA THR A 3 32.75 18.56 -11.99
C THR A 3 31.53 18.46 -12.90
N PHE A 4 31.35 17.33 -13.57
CA PHE A 4 30.10 17.02 -14.26
C PHE A 4 29.00 16.81 -13.22
N CYS A 5 28.11 17.79 -13.08
CA CYS A 5 26.91 17.62 -12.26
C CYS A 5 25.95 16.63 -12.93
N VAL A 6 25.30 15.78 -12.12
CA VAL A 6 24.28 14.78 -12.51
C VAL A 6 23.24 15.34 -13.51
N ASN A 7 22.97 16.64 -13.45
CA ASN A 7 22.04 17.35 -14.33
C ASN A 7 22.45 17.38 -15.82
N GLN A 8 23.74 17.35 -16.14
CA GLN A 8 24.23 17.36 -17.52
C GLN A 8 24.46 15.95 -18.08
N VAL A 9 24.51 14.94 -17.20
CA VAL A 9 24.83 13.56 -17.55
C VAL A 9 23.83 12.99 -18.56
N GLU A 10 22.57 13.40 -18.53
CA GLU A 10 21.56 12.92 -19.48
C GLU A 10 21.88 13.28 -20.93
N HIS A 11 22.12 14.56 -21.21
CA HIS A 11 22.42 15.04 -22.55
C HIS A 11 23.72 14.44 -23.06
N VAL A 12 24.73 14.34 -22.19
CA VAL A 12 26.01 13.73 -22.51
C VAL A 12 25.86 12.24 -22.82
N LEU A 13 25.07 11.50 -22.05
CA LEU A 13 24.80 10.08 -22.31
C LEU A 13 24.08 9.88 -23.64
N LYS A 14 23.06 10.70 -23.94
CA LYS A 14 22.33 10.63 -25.21
C LYS A 14 23.24 10.88 -26.41
N LEU A 15 24.06 11.93 -26.37
CA LEU A 15 25.04 12.21 -27.42
C LEU A 15 26.11 11.12 -27.50
N ALA A 16 26.63 10.65 -26.37
CA ALA A 16 27.65 9.60 -26.37
C ALA A 16 27.12 8.28 -26.94
N ASP A 17 25.84 7.97 -26.72
CA ASP A 17 25.16 6.82 -27.33
C ASP A 17 25.01 7.00 -28.86
N GLU A 18 24.55 8.17 -29.29
CA GLU A 18 24.34 8.52 -30.71
C GLU A 18 25.65 8.50 -31.51
N TYR A 19 26.72 9.10 -30.98
CA TYR A 19 28.03 9.16 -31.61
C TYR A 19 28.93 7.97 -31.27
N GLN A 20 28.41 6.97 -30.55
CA GLN A 20 29.16 5.77 -30.12
C GLN A 20 30.47 6.10 -29.36
N ALA A 21 30.47 7.18 -28.59
CA ALA A 21 31.62 7.67 -27.84
C ALA A 21 31.80 6.87 -26.53
N GLY A 22 32.23 5.61 -26.64
CA GLY A 22 32.35 4.67 -25.52
C GLY A 22 33.18 5.20 -24.34
N GLY A 23 34.24 5.96 -24.59
CA GLY A 23 35.04 6.58 -23.53
C GLY A 23 34.25 7.58 -22.66
N ILE A 24 33.28 8.29 -23.24
CA ILE A 24 32.39 9.20 -22.49
C ILE A 24 31.36 8.39 -21.69
N ILE A 25 30.81 7.31 -22.27
CA ILE A 25 29.92 6.39 -21.56
C ILE A 25 30.62 5.83 -20.31
N ASP A 26 31.89 5.42 -20.43
CA ASP A 26 32.68 4.92 -19.30
C ASP A 26 32.84 5.94 -18.17
N VAL A 27 33.02 7.23 -18.51
CA VAL A 27 33.07 8.30 -17.51
C VAL A 27 31.72 8.46 -16.82
N CYS A 28 30.62 8.48 -17.57
CA CYS A 28 29.27 8.56 -17.00
C CYS A 28 28.94 7.34 -16.12
N VAL A 29 29.34 6.12 -16.51
CA VAL A 29 29.19 4.91 -15.70
C VAL A 29 29.92 5.04 -14.37
N LYS A 30 31.16 5.57 -14.37
CA LYS A 30 31.92 5.81 -13.13
C LYS A 30 31.21 6.82 -12.22
N ILE A 31 30.71 7.93 -12.77
CA ILE A 31 29.94 8.93 -12.02
C ILE A 31 28.69 8.29 -11.41
N LEU A 32 27.91 7.57 -12.22
CA LEU A 32 26.69 6.90 -11.76
C LEU A 32 26.98 5.82 -10.72
N LYS A 33 28.16 5.21 -10.70
CA LYS A 33 28.58 4.29 -9.64
C LYS A 33 28.97 5.02 -8.35
N SER A 34 29.75 6.09 -8.45
CA SER A 34 30.26 6.83 -7.30
C SER A 34 29.21 7.68 -6.60
N GLU A 35 28.19 8.15 -7.31
CA GLU A 35 27.13 8.96 -6.73
C GLU A 35 26.44 8.22 -5.58
N PRO A 36 26.31 8.79 -4.38
CA PRO A 36 25.56 8.16 -3.29
C PRO A 36 24.10 7.95 -3.69
N LYS A 37 23.51 6.78 -3.43
CA LYS A 37 22.09 6.52 -3.73
C LYS A 37 21.28 6.76 -2.47
N SER A 38 20.32 7.66 -2.56
CA SER A 38 19.35 8.00 -1.52
C SER A 38 17.96 8.11 -2.14
N GLU A 39 16.92 8.18 -1.31
CA GLU A 39 15.54 8.38 -1.80
C GLU A 39 15.42 9.68 -2.62
N GLY A 40 16.14 10.73 -2.23
CA GLY A 40 16.10 12.04 -2.90
C GLY A 40 16.71 12.07 -4.31
N ASN A 41 17.50 11.07 -4.71
CA ASN A 41 18.11 11.02 -6.04
C ASN A 41 17.92 9.69 -6.78
N ALA A 42 17.27 8.69 -6.17
CA ALA A 42 17.12 7.36 -6.75
C ALA A 42 16.40 7.39 -8.10
N VAL A 43 15.35 8.21 -8.24
CA VAL A 43 14.57 8.34 -9.48
C VAL A 43 15.44 8.94 -10.59
N LYS A 44 16.15 10.05 -10.32
CA LYS A 44 17.08 10.64 -11.29
C LYS A 44 18.21 9.68 -11.70
N ILE A 45 18.84 9.00 -10.74
CA ILE A 45 19.92 8.05 -11.04
C ILE A 45 19.37 6.87 -11.87
N LEU A 46 18.18 6.35 -11.56
CA LEU A 46 17.57 5.28 -12.32
C LEU A 46 17.28 5.72 -13.76
N GLN A 47 16.71 6.92 -13.92
CA GLN A 47 16.46 7.51 -15.24
C GLN A 47 17.75 7.63 -16.05
N LEU A 48 18.83 8.15 -15.46
CA LEU A 48 20.13 8.23 -16.14
C LEU A 48 20.70 6.84 -16.48
N ALA A 49 20.59 5.87 -15.57
CA ALA A 49 21.08 4.50 -15.77
C ALA A 49 20.25 3.68 -16.78
N THR A 50 19.18 4.27 -17.34
CA THR A 50 18.24 3.63 -18.27
C THR A 50 17.90 4.50 -19.48
N CYS A 51 18.46 5.72 -19.57
CA CYS A 51 18.07 6.73 -20.56
C CYS A 51 18.43 6.40 -22.01
N THR A 52 19.39 5.49 -22.24
CA THR A 52 19.75 5.01 -23.58
C THR A 52 19.83 3.50 -23.63
N ALA A 53 19.83 2.93 -24.84
CA ALA A 53 19.88 1.50 -25.03
C ALA A 53 21.21 0.88 -24.56
N THR A 54 22.34 1.57 -24.76
CA THR A 54 23.66 1.11 -24.31
C THR A 54 23.76 1.11 -22.78
N VAL A 55 23.42 2.23 -22.14
CA VAL A 55 23.54 2.38 -20.67
C VAL A 55 22.60 1.41 -19.95
N ARG A 56 21.40 1.21 -20.48
CA ARG A 56 20.42 0.25 -19.92
C ARG A 56 20.92 -1.19 -19.95
N ARG A 57 21.64 -1.59 -21.00
CA ARG A 57 22.20 -2.94 -21.15
C ARG A 57 23.59 -3.08 -20.51
N ASP A 58 24.21 -1.99 -20.08
CA ASP A 58 25.50 -2.02 -19.41
C ASP A 58 25.38 -2.75 -18.06
N GLU A 59 26.00 -3.93 -17.99
CA GLU A 59 26.01 -4.79 -16.79
C GLU A 59 26.72 -4.13 -15.62
N ARG A 60 27.66 -3.21 -15.87
CA ARG A 60 28.38 -2.48 -14.82
C ARG A 60 27.42 -1.60 -14.01
N LEU A 61 26.27 -1.23 -14.58
CA LEU A 61 25.23 -0.44 -13.92
C LEU A 61 24.11 -1.29 -13.32
N PHE A 62 24.19 -2.63 -13.38
CA PHE A 62 23.17 -3.52 -12.80
C PHE A 62 22.88 -3.18 -11.32
N TRP A 63 23.92 -3.14 -10.49
CA TRP A 63 23.77 -2.83 -9.06
C TRP A 63 23.35 -1.39 -8.77
N VAL A 64 23.63 -0.46 -9.69
CA VAL A 64 23.13 0.91 -9.59
C VAL A 64 21.61 0.92 -9.76
N ARG A 65 21.10 0.25 -10.80
CA ARG A 65 19.66 0.12 -11.06
C ARG A 65 18.95 -0.63 -9.93
N GLU A 66 19.46 -1.78 -9.50
CA GLU A 66 18.85 -2.57 -8.42
C GLU A 66 18.78 -1.82 -7.10
N ARG A 67 19.82 -1.05 -6.75
CA ARG A 67 19.80 -0.20 -5.55
C ARG A 67 18.76 0.91 -5.66
N CYS A 68 18.63 1.54 -6.83
CA CYS A 68 17.57 2.54 -7.04
C CYS A 68 16.18 1.92 -6.94
N TYR A 69 15.94 0.76 -7.55
CA TYR A 69 14.64 0.08 -7.44
C TYR A 69 14.26 -0.20 -5.98
N LYS A 70 15.21 -0.69 -5.17
CA LYS A 70 14.98 -0.97 -3.73
C LYS A 70 14.66 0.28 -2.91
N LEU A 71 15.25 1.42 -3.25
CA LEU A 71 14.93 2.70 -2.60
C LEU A 71 13.53 3.18 -3.01
N ILE A 72 13.24 3.20 -4.31
CA ILE A 72 11.96 3.67 -4.87
C ILE A 72 10.77 2.80 -4.43
N GLU A 73 10.99 1.50 -4.21
CA GLU A 73 9.99 0.57 -3.69
C GLU A 73 9.36 1.05 -2.36
N ASN A 74 10.15 1.74 -1.53
CA ASN A 74 9.73 2.17 -0.20
C ASN A 74 9.16 3.60 -0.13
N MET A 75 9.46 4.43 -1.12
CA MET A 75 9.04 5.84 -1.16
C MET A 75 7.53 6.04 -1.31
N GLU A 76 7.02 7.23 -0.97
CA GLU A 76 5.64 7.58 -1.31
C GLU A 76 5.50 7.86 -2.82
N LEU A 77 4.37 7.46 -3.42
CA LEU A 77 4.13 7.71 -4.85
C LEU A 77 4.15 9.22 -5.19
N LYS A 78 3.65 10.05 -4.27
CA LYS A 78 3.66 11.51 -4.43
C LYS A 78 5.09 12.06 -4.45
N GLU A 79 6.01 11.49 -3.68
CA GLU A 79 7.41 11.92 -3.66
C GLU A 79 8.13 11.50 -4.94
N ILE A 80 7.89 10.27 -5.41
CA ILE A 80 8.41 9.79 -6.69
C ILE A 80 7.97 10.71 -7.84
N LYS A 81 6.69 11.08 -7.88
CA LYS A 81 6.10 11.94 -8.93
C LYS A 81 6.52 13.41 -8.86
N LYS A 82 7.11 13.88 -7.76
CA LYS A 82 7.66 15.25 -7.69
C LYS A 82 8.92 15.40 -8.54
N ASP A 83 9.66 14.31 -8.76
CA ASP A 83 10.87 14.33 -9.55
C ASP A 83 10.53 14.33 -11.05
N LYS A 84 10.96 15.36 -11.78
CA LYS A 84 10.81 15.45 -13.24
C LYS A 84 11.46 14.28 -13.98
N ALA A 85 12.42 13.59 -13.36
CA ALA A 85 13.01 12.38 -13.92
C ALA A 85 12.00 11.22 -14.01
N TYR A 86 10.95 11.22 -13.20
CA TYR A 86 9.89 10.21 -13.25
C TYR A 86 9.20 10.18 -14.62
N ASP A 87 8.84 11.34 -15.15
CA ASP A 87 8.18 11.47 -16.45
C ASP A 87 9.08 11.03 -17.62
N ASN A 88 10.40 10.98 -17.37
CA ASN A 88 11.42 10.59 -18.35
C ASN A 88 11.94 9.16 -18.14
N LEU A 89 11.34 8.38 -17.24
CA LEU A 89 11.71 6.98 -17.05
C LEU A 89 11.36 6.17 -18.31
N GLU A 90 12.29 5.29 -18.68
CA GLU A 90 12.04 4.31 -19.72
C GLU A 90 10.89 3.38 -19.29
N LYS A 91 10.04 2.99 -20.25
CA LYS A 91 8.80 2.24 -20.00
C LYS A 91 9.04 0.98 -19.18
N GLY A 92 10.01 0.15 -19.52
CA GLY A 92 10.32 -1.08 -18.77
C GLY A 92 10.81 -0.81 -17.35
N SER A 93 11.56 0.27 -17.14
CA SER A 93 11.95 0.73 -15.80
C SER A 93 10.77 1.23 -14.97
N LEU A 94 9.85 1.98 -15.57
CA LEU A 94 8.62 2.41 -14.92
C LEU A 94 7.73 1.22 -14.54
N GLU A 95 7.55 0.28 -15.46
CA GLU A 95 6.82 -0.97 -15.21
C GLU A 95 7.43 -1.74 -14.03
N ARG A 96 8.76 -1.89 -13.98
CA ARG A 96 9.43 -2.57 -12.87
C ARG A 96 9.23 -1.85 -11.53
N VAL A 97 9.28 -0.51 -11.51
CA VAL A 97 8.98 0.29 -10.31
C VAL A 97 7.55 0.00 -9.82
N LEU A 98 6.57 0.01 -10.73
CA LEU A 98 5.17 -0.23 -10.39
C LEU A 98 4.95 -1.67 -9.89
N VAL A 99 5.52 -2.67 -10.55
CA VAL A 99 5.42 -4.09 -10.15
C VAL A 99 5.96 -4.29 -8.75
N LYS A 100 7.19 -3.86 -8.45
CA LYS A 100 7.79 -4.04 -7.11
C LYS A 100 6.96 -3.39 -6.00
N ARG A 101 6.44 -2.20 -6.27
CA ARG A 101 5.59 -1.49 -5.31
C ARG A 101 4.26 -2.21 -5.09
N ASN A 102 3.66 -2.75 -6.15
CA ASN A 102 2.43 -3.52 -6.06
C ASN A 102 2.67 -4.84 -5.32
N GLU A 103 3.74 -5.57 -5.59
CA GLU A 103 4.11 -6.80 -4.86
C GLU A 103 4.24 -6.54 -3.35
N ARG A 104 4.89 -5.43 -2.97
CA ARG A 104 4.99 -5.00 -1.57
C ARG A 104 3.62 -4.67 -0.98
N LEU A 105 2.76 -3.93 -1.69
CA LEU A 105 1.41 -3.60 -1.24
C LEU A 105 0.55 -4.86 -1.06
N GLU A 106 0.59 -5.78 -2.02
CA GLU A 106 -0.12 -7.06 -1.94
C GLU A 106 0.34 -7.89 -0.74
N THR A 107 1.66 -7.96 -0.51
CA THR A 107 2.24 -8.65 0.65
C THR A 107 1.74 -8.03 1.96
N PHE A 108 1.84 -6.71 2.09
CA PHE A 108 1.38 -6.00 3.27
C PHE A 108 -0.13 -6.18 3.52
N ILE A 109 -0.95 -6.14 2.46
CA ILE A 109 -2.40 -6.35 2.57
C ILE A 109 -2.73 -7.78 3.02
N LYS A 110 -2.00 -8.78 2.52
CA LYS A 110 -2.13 -10.18 2.97
C LYS A 110 -1.80 -10.33 4.45
N ASP A 111 -0.77 -9.64 4.94
CA ASP A 111 -0.33 -9.71 6.33
C ASP A 111 -1.26 -8.97 7.31
N ILE A 112 -1.80 -7.80 6.90
CA ILE A 112 -2.68 -7.00 7.77
C ILE A 112 -4.11 -7.53 7.81
N TYR A 113 -4.57 -8.19 6.74
CA TYR A 113 -5.95 -8.67 6.63
C TYR A 113 -6.42 -9.53 7.82
N PRO A 114 -5.73 -10.63 8.21
CA PRO A 114 -6.19 -11.44 9.34
C PRO A 114 -6.22 -10.66 10.66
N GLN A 115 -5.31 -9.69 10.84
CA GLN A 115 -5.28 -8.83 12.03
C GLN A 115 -6.47 -7.86 12.05
N PHE A 116 -6.74 -7.20 10.93
CA PHE A 116 -7.91 -6.32 10.77
C PHE A 116 -9.21 -7.09 10.99
N MET A 117 -9.35 -8.27 10.36
CA MET A 117 -10.55 -9.11 10.53
C MET A 117 -10.71 -9.59 11.97
N GLY A 118 -9.62 -9.92 12.66
CA GLY A 118 -9.62 -10.27 14.08
C GLY A 118 -10.10 -9.11 14.97
N LEU A 119 -9.64 -7.89 14.70
CA LEU A 119 -10.10 -6.69 15.41
C LEU A 119 -11.61 -6.45 15.19
N VAL A 120 -12.09 -6.56 13.95
CA VAL A 120 -13.52 -6.40 13.63
C VAL A 120 -14.37 -7.45 14.35
N GLU A 121 -13.96 -8.72 14.31
CA GLU A 121 -14.68 -9.80 15.01
C GLU A 121 -14.70 -9.57 16.54
N CYS A 122 -13.59 -9.08 17.11
CA CYS A 122 -13.51 -8.72 18.53
C CYS A 122 -14.51 -7.60 18.88
N CYS A 123 -14.52 -6.51 18.11
CA CYS A 123 -15.44 -5.40 18.32
C CYS A 123 -16.91 -5.83 18.19
N LEU A 124 -17.24 -6.70 17.22
CA LEU A 124 -18.58 -7.24 17.06
C LEU A 124 -18.98 -8.12 18.24
N TRP A 125 -18.07 -8.97 18.73
CA TRP A 125 -18.29 -9.78 19.93
C TRP A 125 -18.57 -8.92 21.16
N ASP A 126 -17.74 -7.91 21.41
CA ASP A 126 -17.92 -7.01 22.56
C ASP A 126 -19.22 -6.22 22.46
N SER A 127 -19.61 -5.81 21.25
CA SER A 127 -20.89 -5.14 21.00
C SER A 127 -22.06 -6.04 21.37
N VAL A 128 -22.04 -7.31 20.93
CA VAL A 128 -23.05 -8.32 21.29
C VAL A 128 -23.05 -8.61 22.79
N LYS A 129 -21.89 -8.56 23.47
CA LYS A 129 -21.81 -8.75 24.92
C LYS A 129 -22.41 -7.55 25.66
N MET A 130 -22.08 -6.32 25.26
CA MET A 130 -22.46 -5.08 25.94
C MET A 130 -23.94 -4.70 25.76
N THR A 131 -24.53 -4.97 24.59
CA THR A 131 -25.98 -4.80 24.37
C THR A 131 -26.79 -5.60 25.38
N ASN A 132 -26.33 -6.82 25.68
CA ASN A 132 -27.01 -7.75 26.59
C ASN A 132 -26.78 -7.49 28.08
N ILE A 133 -25.73 -6.76 28.47
CA ILE A 133 -25.44 -6.44 29.88
C ILE A 133 -26.18 -5.18 30.32
N THR A 134 -26.33 -4.20 29.42
CA THR A 134 -26.68 -2.84 29.82
C THR A 134 -28.16 -2.49 29.62
N ASN A 135 -28.96 -3.33 28.93
CA ASN A 135 -30.35 -3.02 28.49
C ASN A 135 -30.50 -1.62 27.88
N LYS A 136 -29.40 -0.99 27.45
CA LYS A 136 -29.30 0.43 27.05
C LYS A 136 -29.38 0.63 25.54
N MET A 137 -29.53 -0.46 24.78
CA MET A 137 -29.86 -0.39 23.37
C MET A 137 -31.26 -0.94 23.17
N ASP A 138 -32.16 -0.08 22.69
CA ASP A 138 -33.57 -0.36 22.37
C ASP A 138 -33.77 -1.39 21.24
N SER A 139 -32.75 -2.20 20.92
CA SER A 139 -32.89 -3.33 20.02
C SER A 139 -32.12 -4.52 20.60
N GLU A 140 -32.85 -5.52 21.09
CA GLU A 140 -32.31 -6.86 21.30
C GLU A 140 -31.77 -7.37 19.96
N ILE A 141 -30.47 -7.15 19.70
CA ILE A 141 -29.82 -7.75 18.53
C ILE A 141 -29.75 -9.25 18.80
N THR A 142 -30.71 -9.99 18.24
CA THR A 142 -30.74 -11.44 18.33
C THR A 142 -29.57 -12.04 17.53
N PRO A 143 -28.66 -12.81 18.15
CA PRO A 143 -27.59 -13.47 17.44
C PRO A 143 -28.13 -14.43 16.37
N CYS A 144 -27.44 -14.55 15.24
CA CYS A 144 -27.85 -15.49 14.19
C CYS A 144 -27.81 -16.92 14.73
N PRO A 145 -28.93 -17.67 14.75
CA PRO A 145 -29.00 -18.99 15.39
C PRO A 145 -28.13 -20.04 14.71
N GLN A 146 -27.81 -19.87 13.43
CA GLN A 146 -26.96 -20.80 12.67
C GLN A 146 -25.47 -20.56 12.89
N HIS A 147 -25.05 -19.29 12.97
CA HIS A 147 -23.64 -18.91 12.94
C HIS A 147 -23.14 -18.31 14.26
N TYR A 148 -23.98 -18.20 15.28
CA TYR A 148 -23.60 -17.82 16.62
C TYR A 148 -24.07 -18.89 17.60
N GLN A 149 -23.13 -19.49 18.33
CA GLN A 149 -23.42 -20.42 19.41
C GLN A 149 -22.67 -19.97 20.66
N ASN A 150 -23.36 -19.89 21.80
CA ASN A 150 -22.81 -19.30 23.03
C ASN A 150 -22.18 -17.93 22.76
N ARG A 151 -22.85 -17.15 21.91
CA ARG A 151 -22.46 -15.81 21.44
C ARG A 151 -21.20 -15.80 20.54
N LYS A 152 -20.57 -16.94 20.28
CA LYS A 152 -19.34 -17.05 19.49
C LYS A 152 -19.68 -17.26 18.03
N ALA A 153 -19.11 -16.43 17.17
CA ALA A 153 -19.25 -16.59 15.73
C ALA A 153 -18.59 -17.89 15.25
N LYS A 154 -19.24 -18.57 14.31
CA LYS A 154 -18.71 -19.71 13.56
C LYS A 154 -18.47 -19.33 12.11
N GLY A 155 -17.30 -19.67 11.57
CA GLY A 155 -16.91 -19.34 10.21
C GLY A 155 -16.45 -17.88 10.05
N ASN A 156 -15.89 -17.56 8.88
CA ASN A 156 -15.32 -16.23 8.64
C ASN A 156 -16.41 -15.15 8.47
N LEU A 157 -16.12 -13.93 8.95
CA LEU A 157 -17.03 -12.78 8.91
C LEU A 157 -17.59 -12.50 7.52
N LEU A 158 -16.71 -12.45 6.51
CA LEU A 158 -17.05 -12.14 5.13
C LEU A 158 -18.06 -13.15 4.55
N GLY A 159 -17.82 -14.44 4.76
CA GLY A 159 -18.70 -15.53 4.35
C GLY A 159 -20.05 -15.44 5.04
N ARG A 160 -20.10 -15.09 6.32
CA ARG A 160 -21.36 -14.85 7.04
C ARG A 160 -22.13 -13.66 6.47
N MET A 161 -21.43 -12.56 6.18
CA MET A 161 -22.04 -11.37 5.57
C MET A 161 -22.59 -11.65 4.17
N LYS A 162 -21.86 -12.43 3.35
CA LYS A 162 -22.31 -12.80 2.00
C LYS A 162 -23.44 -13.81 2.01
N ASN A 163 -23.29 -14.90 2.76
CA ASN A 163 -24.11 -16.10 2.56
C ASN A 163 -25.28 -16.22 3.53
N CYS A 164 -25.35 -15.37 4.57
CA CYS A 164 -26.42 -15.42 5.56
C CYS A 164 -27.08 -14.05 5.73
N SER A 165 -28.32 -13.91 5.26
CA SER A 165 -29.11 -12.67 5.39
C SER A 165 -29.31 -12.25 6.86
N VAL A 166 -29.46 -13.23 7.76
CA VAL A 166 -29.58 -12.99 9.21
C VAL A 166 -28.29 -12.39 9.78
N CYS A 167 -27.12 -13.00 9.48
CA CYS A 167 -25.83 -12.44 9.89
C CYS A 167 -25.62 -11.05 9.30
N ARG A 168 -25.92 -10.86 8.02
CA ARG A 168 -25.78 -9.56 7.35
C ARG A 168 -26.58 -8.47 8.05
N ARG A 169 -27.86 -8.72 8.35
CA ARG A 169 -28.73 -7.78 9.06
C ARG A 169 -28.21 -7.49 10.46
N MET A 170 -27.87 -8.53 11.21
CA MET A 170 -27.38 -8.43 12.59
C MET A 170 -26.07 -7.63 12.66
N ILE A 171 -25.08 -7.93 11.80
CA ILE A 171 -23.81 -7.21 11.74
C ILE A 171 -24.04 -5.74 11.35
N THR A 172 -24.91 -5.48 10.38
CA THR A 172 -25.26 -4.10 9.98
C THR A 172 -25.87 -3.31 11.14
N GLN A 173 -26.76 -3.94 11.92
CA GLN A 173 -27.34 -3.33 13.12
C GLN A 173 -26.28 -3.07 14.19
N LEU A 174 -25.37 -4.01 14.45
CA LEU A 174 -24.27 -3.82 15.41
C LEU A 174 -23.38 -2.63 15.05
N VAL A 175 -22.99 -2.53 13.78
CA VAL A 175 -22.15 -1.42 13.28
C VAL A 175 -22.88 -0.07 13.40
N ARG A 176 -24.17 0.00 13.08
CA ARG A 176 -24.99 1.21 13.24
C ARG A 176 -25.14 1.64 14.69
N ASN A 177 -25.34 0.67 15.57
CA ASN A 177 -25.51 0.88 16.99
C ASN A 177 -24.23 1.39 17.65
N LEU A 178 -23.06 0.90 17.21
CA LEU A 178 -21.76 1.46 17.60
C LEU A 178 -21.67 2.96 17.30
N LYS A 179 -22.18 3.40 16.14
CA LYS A 179 -22.23 4.81 15.73
C LYS A 179 -23.17 5.65 16.59
N LEU A 180 -24.35 5.14 16.95
CA LEU A 180 -25.35 5.89 17.74
C LEU A 180 -24.95 6.08 19.21
N SER A 181 -24.08 5.22 19.74
CA SER A 181 -23.50 5.39 21.08
C SER A 181 -22.54 6.59 21.22
N LEU A 182 -22.31 7.34 20.13
CA LEU A 182 -21.41 8.51 20.03
C LEU A 182 -22.10 9.86 20.26
N SER A 183 -23.30 9.92 20.86
CA SER A 183 -23.92 11.20 21.27
C SER A 183 -22.95 12.01 22.14
N GLU A 184 -22.95 13.35 22.02
CA GLU A 184 -21.91 14.32 22.42
C GLU A 184 -21.16 14.14 23.76
N SER A 185 -21.68 13.38 24.72
CA SER A 185 -21.02 13.01 25.98
C SER A 185 -20.11 11.77 25.88
N ALA A 186 -20.12 11.03 24.76
CA ALA A 186 -19.38 9.78 24.54
C ALA A 186 -18.17 9.92 23.61
N LYS A 187 -17.54 11.11 23.58
CA LYS A 187 -16.33 11.45 22.80
C LYS A 187 -15.06 10.61 23.13
N PHE A 188 -15.17 9.52 23.88
CA PHE A 188 -14.02 8.88 24.52
C PHE A 188 -13.88 7.36 24.33
N LYS A 189 -14.46 6.74 23.29
CA LYS A 189 -14.21 5.30 23.05
C LYS A 189 -13.04 4.99 22.14
N TYR A 190 -12.73 5.85 21.18
CA TYR A 190 -11.59 5.69 20.28
C TYR A 190 -10.64 6.88 20.47
N GLY A 191 -9.33 6.63 20.60
CA GLY A 191 -8.35 7.71 20.73
C GLY A 191 -8.09 8.37 19.37
N GLY A 192 -7.94 9.70 19.33
CA GLY A 192 -7.63 10.43 18.08
C GLY A 192 -8.78 10.44 17.06
N ASP A 193 -8.45 10.58 15.78
CA ASP A 193 -9.41 10.70 14.66
C ASP A 193 -9.93 9.34 14.15
N TYR A 194 -9.80 8.27 14.93
CA TYR A 194 -10.24 6.92 14.55
C TYR A 194 -11.72 6.70 14.88
N TYR A 195 -12.44 6.02 14.00
CA TYR A 195 -13.85 5.70 14.19
C TYR A 195 -14.22 4.35 13.55
N PHE A 196 -15.33 3.78 14.00
CA PHE A 196 -15.91 2.55 13.45
C PHE A 196 -17.33 2.83 12.97
N ASP A 197 -17.56 2.82 11.66
CA ASP A 197 -18.85 3.15 11.04
C ASP A 197 -19.28 2.11 9.99
N GLU A 198 -20.41 2.37 9.31
CA GLU A 198 -20.96 1.50 8.28
C GLU A 198 -20.01 1.24 7.09
N LYS A 199 -18.98 2.08 6.88
CA LYS A 199 -17.99 1.85 5.81
C LYS A 199 -17.15 0.61 6.05
N VAL A 200 -17.03 0.14 7.29
CA VAL A 200 -16.33 -1.12 7.60
C VAL A 200 -16.92 -2.30 6.83
N ILE A 201 -18.24 -2.29 6.56
CA ILE A 201 -18.94 -3.32 5.80
C ILE A 201 -18.42 -3.36 4.37
N ALA A 202 -18.31 -2.19 3.73
CA ALA A 202 -17.77 -2.06 2.39
C ALA A 202 -16.29 -2.45 2.34
N MET A 203 -15.49 -2.02 3.33
CA MET A 203 -14.07 -2.39 3.41
C MET A 203 -13.87 -3.91 3.52
N ILE A 204 -14.64 -4.60 4.38
CA ILE A 204 -14.57 -6.07 4.51
C ILE A 204 -14.87 -6.76 3.18
N GLN A 205 -15.84 -6.25 2.41
CA GLN A 205 -16.18 -6.78 1.09
C GLN A 205 -15.11 -6.49 0.03
N ASP A 206 -14.46 -5.32 0.09
CA ASP A 206 -13.42 -4.93 -0.84
C ASP A 206 -12.09 -5.68 -0.59
N PHE A 207 -11.78 -6.02 0.66
CA PHE A 207 -10.62 -6.87 0.98
C PHE A 207 -10.65 -8.21 0.21
N GLU A 208 -11.83 -8.78 -0.02
CA GLU A 208 -11.97 -9.99 -0.83
C GLU A 208 -11.50 -9.81 -2.27
N LYS A 209 -11.74 -8.64 -2.86
CA LYS A 209 -11.33 -8.35 -4.24
C LYS A 209 -9.82 -8.18 -4.34
N ILE A 210 -9.20 -7.68 -3.28
CA ILE A 210 -7.76 -7.37 -3.24
C ILE A 210 -6.94 -8.61 -2.86
N ILE A 211 -7.48 -9.48 -2.00
CA ILE A 211 -6.77 -10.66 -1.47
C ILE A 211 -7.02 -11.92 -2.31
N ARG A 212 -8.00 -11.90 -3.23
CA ARG A 212 -8.17 -12.96 -4.24
C ARG A 212 -7.00 -12.94 -5.24
N VAL A 213 -5.88 -13.47 -4.77
CA VAL A 213 -4.76 -14.07 -5.51
C VAL A 213 -4.56 -15.46 -4.92
#